data_AF-A0A8J5GZ97-F1
#
_entry.id   AF-A0A8J5GZ97-F1
#
_cell.length_a   1.000
_cell.length_b   1.000
_cell.length_c   1.000
_cell.angle_alpha   90.00
_cell.angle_beta   90.00
_cell.angle_gamma   90.00
#
_symmetry.space_group_name_H-M   'P 1'
#
loop_
_entity.id
_entity.type
_entity.pdbx_description
1 polymer ?
#
loop_
_entity_poly.entity_id
_entity_poly.type
_entity_poly.pdbx_seq_one_letter_code
_entity_poly.pdbx_strand_id
1 'polypeptide(L)'
;MLQLTLSGILSFEGIYVREYPQENRLNLSLHSFVTGYHTGASQSENALYISRRCQKANHFSSTVDYRFLRLPPLPLGLFPVEAMAAAEEGFRPLEEESLVEYIKSTPALLVQLGEQLEGLAIKEVGDGNLNFVYIVTSPGGSFVIKQVQYTGLIIEQSTYCFVVQTCIKLMALPYIRCIGTSWPMTKERAYFEMLALKEHGRLCPNHVPEVYHFDRPMSLIAMRYLKPPHIILRKGLIAGIEYPLLAQHMSDFMARTLFFTSLLYHSTLEHRKAVAEFCGNVELCRLTEQVVFSDPYKVAQYNHWTSPYLDHDAEAIRDDDILKIEVAGLKFCERAQALIHGDLHTGSVMVTNDSTQVIDPEFAFYGPMGFDIGAFLGNLILAFFSQDGHANKDNDREAYKRWILKMLEETWNLFHQKFVALWNENFDGHGEAYLADIFNKPELQLLAQKKYMTDLFHDSIGFGAAKMIRRIVGVAHVEDFESIADGSQRALCERRALDCAKKLLKERRKFESISQVISVIEEISAR
;
A
#
# COMPACT_ATOMS: atom_id res chain seq x y z
N MET A 1 -6.84 44.01 -44.29
CA MET A 1 -7.08 45.46 -44.11
C MET A 1 -8.41 45.62 -43.35
N LEU A 2 -8.50 46.67 -42.55
CA LEU A 2 -9.37 46.88 -41.38
C LEU A 2 -10.91 46.73 -41.54
N GLN A 3 -11.51 46.18 -40.47
CA GLN A 3 -12.68 46.64 -39.66
C GLN A 3 -13.86 47.42 -40.28
N LEU A 4 -15.08 46.96 -39.95
CA LEU A 4 -16.19 47.65 -39.22
C LEU A 4 -17.47 46.74 -39.27
N THR A 5 -17.89 46.09 -38.16
CA THR A 5 -19.08 46.37 -37.29
C THR A 5 -20.43 46.56 -38.02
N LEU A 6 -21.60 46.04 -37.62
CA LEU A 6 -22.14 45.40 -36.40
C LEU A 6 -23.57 44.86 -36.71
N SER A 7 -24.03 43.91 -35.88
CA SER A 7 -25.43 43.61 -35.47
C SER A 7 -26.31 42.62 -36.27
N GLY A 8 -26.93 41.66 -35.55
CA GLY A 8 -28.21 41.04 -35.95
C GLY A 8 -28.43 39.54 -35.76
N ILE A 9 -28.46 39.07 -34.50
CA ILE A 9 -29.30 38.00 -33.87
C ILE A 9 -30.09 37.00 -34.76
N LEU A 10 -29.93 35.69 -34.48
CA LEU A 10 -30.94 34.59 -34.31
C LEU A 10 -30.21 33.22 -34.35
N SER A 11 -29.80 32.65 -33.21
CA SER A 11 -30.48 31.60 -32.40
C SER A 11 -30.64 30.23 -33.07
N PHE A 12 -29.93 29.20 -32.56
CA PHE A 12 -30.41 27.82 -32.40
C PHE A 12 -29.50 27.08 -31.38
N GLU A 13 -30.02 26.88 -30.17
CA GLU A 13 -29.54 25.88 -29.21
C GLU A 13 -30.42 24.63 -29.35
N GLY A 14 -29.81 23.45 -29.30
CA GLY A 14 -30.51 22.18 -29.18
C GLY A 14 -29.90 21.36 -28.07
N ILE A 15 -30.55 21.32 -26.91
CA ILE A 15 -30.31 20.34 -25.85
C ILE A 15 -31.66 19.77 -25.44
N TYR A 16 -31.83 18.46 -25.60
CA TYR A 16 -32.98 17.69 -25.18
C TYR A 16 -32.96 17.49 -23.66
N VAL A 17 -34.07 17.83 -22.98
CA VAL A 17 -34.38 17.35 -21.62
C VAL A 17 -35.79 16.76 -21.63
N ARG A 18 -35.92 15.53 -21.11
CA ARG A 18 -37.16 14.76 -20.97
C ARG A 18 -37.92 15.24 -19.72
N GLU A 19 -39.17 15.66 -19.89
CA GLU A 19 -40.11 15.96 -18.80
C GLU A 19 -40.82 14.70 -18.26
N TYR A 20 -41.15 14.71 -16.96
CA TYR A 20 -42.19 13.88 -16.34
C TYR A 20 -43.20 14.82 -15.63
N PRO A 21 -44.52 14.57 -15.70
CA PRO A 21 -45.53 15.53 -15.26
C PRO A 21 -45.89 15.42 -13.77
N GLN A 22 -46.21 16.57 -13.17
CA GLN A 22 -46.84 16.69 -11.85
C GLN A 22 -48.36 16.60 -11.94
N GLU A 23 -48.99 15.97 -10.94
CA GLU A 23 -50.40 16.18 -10.60
C GLU A 23 -50.56 16.66 -9.15
N ASN A 24 -51.29 17.78 -9.03
CA ASN A 24 -51.82 18.40 -7.82
C ASN A 24 -52.95 17.57 -7.19
N ARG A 25 -53.04 17.52 -5.86
CA ARG A 25 -54.32 17.74 -5.13
C ARG A 25 -54.10 18.37 -3.75
N LEU A 26 -54.76 19.52 -3.57
CA LEU A 26 -55.07 20.19 -2.31
C LEU A 26 -55.96 19.32 -1.41
N ASN A 27 -55.78 19.43 -0.09
CA ASN A 27 -56.90 19.45 0.85
C ASN A 27 -56.54 20.20 2.14
N LEU A 28 -57.29 21.27 2.38
CA LEU A 28 -57.38 22.02 3.63
C LEU A 28 -58.27 21.25 4.62
N SER A 29 -57.87 21.19 5.89
CA SER A 29 -58.84 21.21 6.99
C SER A 29 -58.22 21.86 8.22
N LEU A 30 -59.01 22.75 8.83
CA LEU A 30 -58.70 23.61 9.97
C LEU A 30 -59.72 23.26 11.06
N HIS A 31 -59.27 22.89 12.26
CA HIS A 31 -59.92 22.95 13.59
C HIS A 31 -59.04 22.10 14.53
N SER A 32 -58.70 22.47 15.76
CA SER A 32 -59.40 23.23 16.78
C SER A 32 -58.42 23.68 17.90
N PHE A 33 -58.86 24.67 18.67
CA PHE A 33 -58.25 25.30 19.85
C PHE A 33 -57.99 24.33 21.04
N VAL A 34 -57.00 24.62 21.89
CA VAL A 34 -57.16 25.15 23.27
C VAL A 34 -55.79 25.18 24.01
N THR A 35 -55.67 26.23 24.82
CA THR A 35 -54.59 26.83 25.62
C THR A 35 -53.98 26.01 26.76
N GLY A 36 -52.75 26.35 27.16
CA GLY A 36 -52.21 26.07 28.50
C GLY A 36 -50.76 26.56 28.73
N TYR A 37 -50.62 27.68 29.44
CA TYR A 37 -49.35 28.27 29.91
C TYR A 37 -48.61 27.37 30.92
N HIS A 38 -47.27 27.34 30.89
CA HIS A 38 -46.43 27.85 31.99
C HIS A 38 -44.92 27.93 31.65
N THR A 39 -44.35 28.98 32.22
CA THR A 39 -43.01 29.56 32.21
C THR A 39 -41.89 28.71 32.82
N GLY A 40 -40.67 28.85 32.31
CA GLY A 40 -39.44 28.47 33.03
C GLY A 40 -38.17 28.75 32.23
N ALA A 41 -37.47 29.83 32.57
CA ALA A 41 -36.30 30.36 31.88
C ALA A 41 -34.97 29.73 32.37
N SER A 42 -33.99 29.57 31.47
CA SER A 42 -32.61 30.08 31.63
C SER A 42 -31.74 29.72 30.41
N GLN A 43 -31.44 30.73 29.59
CA GLN A 43 -30.33 30.76 28.63
C GLN A 43 -29.10 31.37 29.34
N SER A 44 -27.92 30.77 29.18
CA SER A 44 -26.78 31.25 28.37
C SER A 44 -25.77 32.13 29.11
N GLU A 45 -24.52 31.70 29.09
CA GLU A 45 -23.35 32.60 29.04
C GLU A 45 -22.19 31.84 28.36
N ASN A 46 -21.82 32.27 27.14
CA ASN A 46 -20.52 32.00 26.53
C ASN A 46 -20.15 33.26 25.75
N ALA A 47 -19.21 34.02 26.32
CA ALA A 47 -18.71 35.27 25.76
C ALA A 47 -17.42 35.04 24.97
N LEU A 48 -17.44 35.55 23.73
CA LEU A 48 -16.37 36.18 22.96
C LEU A 48 -14.91 35.99 23.40
N TYR A 49 -14.02 35.67 22.44
CA TYR A 49 -12.93 36.56 22.01
C TYR A 49 -12.24 35.97 20.75
N ILE A 50 -12.13 36.74 19.66
CA ILE A 50 -10.94 36.91 18.82
C ILE A 50 -11.23 38.04 17.81
N SER A 51 -10.30 38.98 17.75
CA SER A 51 -10.40 40.24 17.03
C SER A 51 -9.51 40.26 15.79
N ARG A 52 -10.04 40.87 14.72
CA ARG A 52 -9.39 41.76 13.72
C ARG A 52 -8.27 41.21 12.82
N ARG A 53 -8.57 41.14 11.52
CA ARG A 53 -7.89 41.97 10.49
C ARG A 53 -8.71 42.03 9.18
N CYS A 54 -8.62 43.20 8.52
CA CYS A 54 -9.10 43.60 7.20
C CYS A 54 -10.53 44.16 7.08
N GLN A 55 -10.62 45.50 7.12
CA GLN A 55 -11.71 46.31 6.60
C GLN A 55 -11.16 47.35 5.60
N LYS A 56 -12.03 47.72 4.63
CA LYS A 56 -11.97 48.70 3.53
C LYS A 56 -11.67 48.06 2.16
N ALA A 57 -12.54 48.14 1.14
CA ALA A 57 -13.47 49.21 0.77
C ALA A 57 -14.77 48.74 0.06
N ASN A 58 -15.81 49.56 0.25
CA ASN A 58 -17.15 49.67 -0.38
C ASN A 58 -17.11 49.65 -1.94
N HIS A 59 -18.12 49.35 -2.77
CA HIS A 59 -19.60 49.30 -2.72
C HIS A 59 -20.07 48.39 -3.88
N PHE A 60 -21.13 47.58 -3.72
CA PHE A 60 -22.38 47.62 -4.51
C PHE A 60 -23.35 46.51 -4.09
N SER A 61 -24.63 46.87 -4.12
CA SER A 61 -25.82 46.18 -3.63
C SER A 61 -26.11 44.83 -4.26
N SER A 62 -26.33 43.79 -3.45
CA SER A 62 -27.50 42.90 -3.59
C SER A 62 -27.78 42.18 -2.26
N THR A 63 -29.01 42.33 -1.78
CA THR A 63 -29.61 41.60 -0.65
C THR A 63 -29.68 40.11 -0.97
N VAL A 64 -28.92 39.28 -0.25
CA VAL A 64 -29.12 37.83 -0.19
C VAL A 64 -29.87 37.52 1.11
N ASP A 65 -31.13 37.12 0.97
CA ASP A 65 -32.03 36.68 2.02
C ASP A 65 -31.56 35.33 2.59
N TYR A 66 -30.88 35.32 3.74
CA TYR A 66 -30.53 34.09 4.46
C TYR A 66 -31.76 33.55 5.21
N ARG A 67 -32.70 32.95 4.47
CA ARG A 67 -33.66 32.04 5.09
C ARG A 67 -32.95 30.74 5.39
N PHE A 68 -32.79 30.45 6.68
CA PHE A 68 -32.45 29.14 7.19
C PHE A 68 -33.49 28.12 6.69
N LEU A 69 -33.16 27.39 5.63
CA LEU A 69 -33.82 26.13 5.31
C LEU A 69 -33.40 25.13 6.40
N ARG A 70 -34.23 25.01 7.45
CA ARG A 70 -34.21 23.83 8.31
C ARG A 70 -34.57 22.63 7.43
N LEU A 71 -33.58 21.84 7.06
CA LEU A 71 -33.81 20.50 6.53
C LEU A 71 -34.59 19.71 7.61
N PRO A 72 -35.68 19.01 7.25
CA PRO A 72 -36.35 18.12 8.19
C PRO A 72 -35.36 17.01 8.59
N PRO A 73 -35.47 16.46 9.81
CA PRO A 73 -34.66 15.31 10.20
C PRO A 73 -34.95 14.17 9.23
N LEU A 74 -33.90 13.66 8.57
CA LEU A 74 -33.98 12.42 7.82
C LEU A 74 -34.51 11.34 8.77
N PRO A 75 -35.54 10.56 8.38
CA PRO A 75 -35.93 9.42 9.18
C PRO A 75 -34.72 8.50 9.32
N LEU A 76 -34.42 8.08 10.54
CA LEU A 76 -33.57 6.92 10.84
C LEU A 76 -34.24 5.69 10.23
N GLY A 77 -34.09 5.55 8.91
CA GLY A 77 -34.38 4.35 8.18
C GLY A 77 -33.38 3.31 8.63
N LEU A 78 -33.88 2.26 9.24
CA LEU A 78 -33.20 0.97 9.36
C LEU A 78 -32.53 0.67 8.03
N PHE A 79 -31.21 0.78 7.98
CA PHE A 79 -30.44 0.14 6.94
C PHE A 79 -30.84 -1.34 6.97
N PRO A 80 -31.23 -1.95 5.84
CA PRO A 80 -31.51 -3.36 5.82
C PRO A 80 -30.22 -4.08 6.21
N VAL A 81 -30.25 -4.77 7.36
CA VAL A 81 -29.21 -5.71 7.80
C VAL A 81 -29.11 -6.91 6.83
N GLU A 82 -29.95 -6.94 5.79
CA GLU A 82 -30.01 -7.96 4.73
C GLU A 82 -28.87 -7.88 3.70
N ALA A 83 -28.01 -6.84 3.74
CA ALA A 83 -26.83 -6.77 2.87
C ALA A 83 -25.56 -7.42 3.47
N MET A 84 -25.61 -7.97 4.69
CA MET A 84 -24.43 -8.57 5.36
C MET A 84 -24.55 -10.08 5.61
N ALA A 85 -25.54 -10.74 5.02
CA ALA A 85 -25.79 -12.17 5.23
C ALA A 85 -26.04 -12.92 3.90
N ALA A 86 -25.14 -12.75 2.94
CA ALA A 86 -24.90 -13.78 1.94
C ALA A 86 -23.55 -14.41 2.28
N ALA A 87 -23.54 -15.71 2.61
CA ALA A 87 -22.36 -16.49 2.30
C ALA A 87 -22.16 -16.31 0.79
N GLU A 88 -21.17 -15.50 0.38
CA GLU A 88 -20.95 -15.20 -1.03
C GLU A 88 -20.80 -16.52 -1.80
N GLU A 89 -21.74 -16.80 -2.71
CA GLU A 89 -21.71 -18.00 -3.55
C GLU A 89 -20.33 -18.13 -4.20
N GLY A 90 -19.61 -19.21 -3.88
CA GLY A 90 -18.39 -19.61 -4.59
C GLY A 90 -17.10 -19.63 -3.79
N PHE A 91 -16.94 -18.86 -2.71
CA PHE A 91 -15.71 -18.95 -1.92
C PHE A 91 -15.72 -20.18 -1.01
N ARG A 92 -14.66 -21.00 -1.07
CA ARG A 92 -14.38 -22.05 -0.07
C ARG A 92 -12.87 -22.09 0.25
N PRO A 93 -12.48 -22.19 1.53
CA PRO A 93 -11.08 -22.41 1.86
C PRO A 93 -10.66 -23.79 1.35
N LEU A 94 -9.52 -23.84 0.69
CA LEU A 94 -8.96 -25.10 0.17
C LEU A 94 -7.93 -25.64 1.15
N GLU A 95 -8.04 -26.94 1.42
CA GLU A 95 -7.04 -27.81 2.03
C GLU A 95 -6.37 -28.67 0.94
N GLU A 96 -5.25 -29.34 1.26
CA GLU A 96 -4.45 -30.11 0.31
C GLU A 96 -5.29 -31.12 -0.49
N GLU A 97 -6.20 -31.86 0.16
CA GLU A 97 -7.08 -32.83 -0.49
C GLU A 97 -8.09 -32.16 -1.42
N SER A 98 -8.72 -31.09 -0.96
CA SER A 98 -9.73 -30.35 -1.73
C SER A 98 -9.13 -29.58 -2.91
N LEU A 99 -7.82 -29.30 -2.86
CA LEU A 99 -7.06 -28.62 -3.90
C LEU A 99 -6.83 -29.54 -5.11
N VAL A 100 -6.70 -30.85 -4.88
CA VAL A 100 -6.62 -31.86 -5.97
C VAL A 100 -7.86 -31.80 -6.86
N GLU A 101 -9.05 -31.76 -6.25
CA GLU A 101 -10.32 -31.67 -7.00
C GLU A 101 -10.48 -30.32 -7.70
N TYR A 102 -10.04 -29.23 -7.06
CA TYR A 102 -10.02 -27.92 -7.71
C TYR A 102 -9.12 -27.92 -8.96
N ILE A 103 -7.90 -28.48 -8.86
CA ILE A 103 -6.95 -28.60 -9.98
C ILE A 103 -7.57 -29.45 -11.11
N LYS A 104 -8.17 -30.60 -10.79
CA LYS A 104 -8.89 -31.46 -11.75
C LYS A 104 -9.95 -30.69 -12.53
N SER A 105 -10.70 -29.82 -11.84
CA SER A 105 -11.76 -29.02 -12.46
C SER A 105 -11.28 -27.77 -13.22
N THR A 106 -9.97 -27.48 -13.21
CA THR A 106 -9.42 -26.24 -13.78
C THR A 106 -8.45 -26.54 -14.93
N PRO A 107 -8.89 -26.50 -16.20
CA PRO A 107 -8.06 -26.86 -17.35
C PRO A 107 -6.73 -26.10 -17.44
N ALA A 108 -6.73 -24.80 -17.09
CA ALA A 108 -5.53 -23.97 -17.11
C ALA A 108 -4.41 -24.49 -16.18
N LEU A 109 -4.78 -25.17 -15.09
CA LEU A 109 -3.83 -25.76 -14.13
C LEU A 109 -3.36 -27.15 -14.56
N LEU A 110 -4.24 -27.95 -15.16
CA LEU A 110 -3.89 -29.26 -15.70
C LEU A 110 -2.81 -29.17 -16.77
N VAL A 111 -2.90 -28.17 -17.64
CA VAL A 111 -1.87 -27.91 -18.68
C VAL A 111 -0.49 -27.70 -18.05
N GLN A 112 -0.42 -26.98 -16.91
CA GLN A 112 0.86 -26.74 -16.21
C GLN A 112 1.46 -27.99 -15.56
N LEU A 113 0.70 -29.09 -15.47
CA LEU A 113 1.13 -30.39 -14.95
C LEU A 113 1.33 -31.43 -16.05
N GLY A 114 1.26 -31.04 -17.33
CA GLY A 114 1.35 -31.96 -18.47
C GLY A 114 0.10 -32.84 -18.64
N GLU A 115 -1.07 -32.34 -18.23
CA GLU A 115 -2.37 -33.03 -18.31
C GLU A 115 -2.46 -34.33 -17.49
N GLN A 116 -1.54 -34.53 -16.54
CA GLN A 116 -1.46 -35.72 -15.69
C GLN A 116 -1.45 -35.34 -14.20
N LEU A 117 -2.12 -36.16 -13.39
CA LEU A 117 -2.22 -35.99 -11.93
C LEU A 117 -1.51 -37.11 -11.16
N GLU A 118 -0.92 -38.08 -11.86
CA GLU A 118 -0.14 -39.14 -11.25
C GLU A 118 1.10 -38.54 -10.56
N GLY A 119 1.33 -38.90 -9.30
CA GLY A 119 2.45 -38.36 -8.51
C GLY A 119 2.28 -36.90 -8.10
N LEU A 120 1.06 -36.35 -8.13
CA LEU A 120 0.77 -35.01 -7.62
C LEU A 120 1.09 -34.93 -6.12
N ALA A 121 1.95 -34.00 -5.75
CA ALA A 121 2.23 -33.64 -4.37
C ALA A 121 1.87 -32.17 -4.15
N ILE A 122 1.15 -31.91 -3.06
CA ILE A 122 0.73 -30.59 -2.63
C ILE A 122 1.28 -30.38 -1.23
N LYS A 123 1.82 -29.20 -0.96
CA LYS A 123 2.32 -28.83 0.37
C LYS A 123 2.03 -27.37 0.68
N GLU A 124 1.35 -27.10 1.78
CA GLU A 124 1.23 -25.73 2.31
C GLU A 124 2.59 -25.25 2.87
N VAL A 125 3.01 -24.04 2.47
CA VAL A 125 4.31 -23.45 2.81
C VAL A 125 4.23 -21.95 3.14
N GLY A 126 3.03 -21.37 3.23
CA GLY A 126 2.88 -19.96 3.52
C GLY A 126 3.49 -19.62 4.88
N ASP A 127 4.50 -18.77 4.88
CA ASP A 127 5.12 -18.18 6.08
C ASP A 127 4.74 -16.70 6.27
N GLY A 128 3.98 -16.15 5.32
CA GLY A 128 3.47 -14.78 5.33
C GLY A 128 2.26 -14.56 6.25
N ASN A 129 1.93 -13.29 6.46
CA ASN A 129 0.95 -12.83 7.45
C ASN A 129 -0.51 -12.84 6.99
N LEU A 130 -0.82 -13.20 5.73
CA LEU A 130 -2.14 -12.92 5.15
C LEU A 130 -2.81 -14.07 4.38
N ASN A 131 -2.03 -14.97 3.77
CA ASN A 131 -2.53 -15.88 2.73
C ASN A 131 -1.95 -17.30 2.90
N PHE A 132 -2.68 -18.31 2.42
CA PHE A 132 -2.19 -19.69 2.28
C PHE A 132 -1.45 -19.84 0.96
N VAL A 133 -0.34 -20.59 0.97
CA VAL A 133 0.49 -20.81 -0.23
C VAL A 133 0.78 -22.29 -0.36
N TYR A 134 0.33 -22.90 -1.45
CA TYR A 134 0.53 -24.31 -1.75
C TYR A 134 1.51 -24.48 -2.89
N ILE A 135 2.59 -25.24 -2.67
CA ILE A 135 3.43 -25.74 -3.76
C ILE A 135 2.77 -26.98 -4.34
N VAL A 136 2.55 -26.99 -5.64
CA VAL A 136 1.98 -28.11 -6.40
C VAL A 136 3.05 -28.64 -7.34
N THR A 137 3.38 -29.92 -7.22
CA THR A 137 4.39 -30.59 -8.07
C THR A 137 3.85 -31.90 -8.61
N SER A 138 4.12 -32.19 -9.88
CA SER A 138 3.96 -33.49 -10.53
C SER A 138 5.19 -33.81 -11.39
N PRO A 139 5.33 -35.03 -11.93
CA PRO A 139 6.37 -35.34 -12.92
C PRO A 139 6.29 -34.46 -14.18
N GLY A 140 5.09 -33.99 -14.55
CA GLY A 140 4.86 -33.17 -15.74
C GLY A 140 5.07 -31.67 -15.54
N GLY A 141 5.10 -31.18 -14.29
CA GLY A 141 5.30 -29.75 -14.03
C GLY A 141 5.07 -29.32 -12.58
N SER A 142 5.08 -28.01 -12.35
CA SER A 142 4.91 -27.46 -11.00
C SER A 142 4.48 -26.01 -11.02
N PHE A 143 3.65 -25.60 -10.08
CA PHE A 143 3.23 -24.22 -9.89
C PHE A 143 2.89 -23.96 -8.41
N VAL A 144 2.62 -22.70 -8.07
CA VAL A 144 2.18 -22.30 -6.73
C VAL A 144 0.73 -21.83 -6.81
N ILE A 145 -0.09 -22.26 -5.86
CA ILE A 145 -1.41 -21.70 -5.61
C ILE A 145 -1.34 -20.83 -4.37
N LYS A 146 -1.70 -19.56 -4.51
CA LYS A 146 -1.93 -18.64 -3.39
C LYS A 146 -3.43 -18.41 -3.25
N GLN A 147 -3.99 -18.73 -2.10
CA GLN A 147 -5.39 -18.45 -1.78
C GLN A 147 -5.46 -17.49 -0.60
N VAL A 148 -6.29 -16.48 -0.72
CA VAL A 148 -6.59 -15.60 0.41
C VAL A 148 -7.25 -16.40 1.52
N GLN A 149 -6.73 -16.25 2.74
CA GLN A 149 -7.44 -16.70 3.92
C GLN A 149 -8.66 -15.80 4.14
N TYR A 150 -9.82 -16.35 3.80
CA TYR A 150 -11.12 -15.82 4.11
C TYR A 150 -11.97 -16.97 4.63
N THR A 151 -12.80 -16.71 5.61
CA THR A 151 -13.75 -17.68 6.14
C THR A 151 -14.99 -16.86 6.45
N GLY A 152 -15.95 -16.92 5.53
CA GLY A 152 -17.21 -16.23 5.70
C GLY A 152 -17.92 -16.73 6.95
N LEU A 153 -18.63 -15.84 7.63
CA LEU A 153 -19.59 -16.23 8.66
C LEU A 153 -20.76 -16.94 7.96
N ILE A 154 -20.85 -18.27 8.06
CA ILE A 154 -22.08 -18.98 7.74
C ILE A 154 -22.98 -18.87 8.97
N ILE A 155 -23.92 -17.93 8.95
CA ILE A 155 -25.05 -17.95 9.88
C ILE A 155 -26.10 -18.87 9.24
N GLU A 156 -26.10 -20.16 9.59
CA GLU A 156 -27.27 -21.00 9.33
C GLU A 156 -28.40 -20.55 10.27
N GLN A 157 -29.35 -19.77 9.75
CA GLN A 157 -30.65 -19.62 10.38
C GLN A 157 -31.42 -20.95 10.22
N SER A 158 -31.18 -21.90 11.12
CA SER A 158 -32.12 -23.01 11.30
C SER A 158 -33.38 -22.47 11.97
N THR A 159 -34.43 -22.33 11.17
CA THR A 159 -35.78 -22.12 11.70
C THR A 159 -36.21 -23.43 12.35
N TYR A 160 -36.65 -23.35 13.61
CA TYR A 160 -37.28 -24.38 14.47
C TYR A 160 -36.44 -24.97 15.63
N CYS A 161 -37.01 -24.76 16.82
CA CYS A 161 -36.83 -25.44 18.11
C CYS A 161 -35.71 -24.99 19.06
N PHE A 162 -36.12 -24.17 20.02
CA PHE A 162 -35.74 -24.12 21.43
C PHE A 162 -34.97 -25.35 21.95
N VAL A 163 -33.63 -25.33 21.85
CA VAL A 163 -32.65 -25.60 22.93
C VAL A 163 -31.34 -25.01 22.39
N VAL A 164 -30.93 -23.84 22.86
CA VAL A 164 -29.66 -23.20 22.48
C VAL A 164 -28.53 -23.96 23.19
N GLN A 165 -28.18 -25.13 22.68
CA GLN A 165 -26.86 -25.69 22.86
C GLN A 165 -26.05 -25.21 21.66
N THR A 166 -25.38 -24.07 21.85
CA THR A 166 -24.51 -23.45 20.86
C THR A 166 -23.32 -24.39 20.60
N CYS A 167 -23.48 -25.33 19.67
CA CYS A 167 -22.35 -26.01 19.04
C CYS A 167 -21.68 -25.01 18.09
N ILE A 168 -20.89 -24.09 18.66
CA ILE A 168 -19.92 -23.30 17.91
C ILE A 168 -18.83 -24.29 17.50
N LYS A 169 -18.95 -24.87 16.30
CA LYS A 169 -17.77 -25.41 15.63
C LYS A 169 -16.98 -24.17 15.20
N LEU A 170 -16.00 -23.77 16.03
CA LEU A 170 -15.12 -22.62 15.79
C LEU A 170 -14.37 -22.85 14.47
N MET A 171 -14.95 -22.39 13.37
CA MET A 171 -14.25 -22.18 12.12
C MET A 171 -13.91 -20.69 12.05
N ALA A 172 -12.61 -20.43 11.92
CA ALA A 172 -11.89 -19.17 12.08
C ALA A 172 -12.56 -17.99 11.35
N LEU A 173 -12.43 -16.77 11.87
CA LEU A 173 -12.91 -15.52 11.23
C LEU A 173 -11.93 -15.06 10.12
N PRO A 174 -12.24 -14.05 9.29
CA PRO A 174 -11.28 -13.44 8.35
C PRO A 174 -10.32 -12.51 9.11
N TYR A 175 -9.00 -12.70 9.03
CA TYR A 175 -8.06 -11.84 9.77
C TYR A 175 -6.61 -11.83 9.26
N ILE A 176 -5.84 -10.81 9.69
CA ILE A 176 -4.37 -10.80 9.58
C ILE A 176 -3.79 -11.96 10.40
N ARG A 177 -3.21 -12.98 9.73
CA ARG A 177 -2.76 -14.26 10.30
C ARG A 177 -1.91 -14.11 11.57
N CYS A 178 -1.01 -13.13 11.60
CA CYS A 178 -0.14 -12.91 12.77
C CYS A 178 -0.84 -12.28 13.98
N ILE A 179 -2.05 -11.73 13.82
CA ILE A 179 -2.82 -11.10 14.90
C ILE A 179 -3.98 -12.00 15.35
N GLY A 180 -4.58 -12.77 14.45
CA GLY A 180 -5.77 -13.55 14.78
C GLY A 180 -7.07 -12.81 14.49
N THR A 181 -8.19 -13.43 14.83
CA THR A 181 -9.57 -13.08 14.45
C THR A 181 -10.06 -11.66 14.74
N SER A 182 -9.27 -10.84 15.41
CA SER A 182 -9.63 -9.48 15.82
C SER A 182 -9.36 -8.40 14.77
N TRP A 183 -8.75 -8.71 13.62
CA TRP A 183 -8.45 -7.72 12.58
C TRP A 183 -8.83 -8.19 11.15
N PRO A 184 -10.09 -7.95 10.72
CA PRO A 184 -10.59 -8.37 9.41
C PRO A 184 -9.89 -7.75 8.20
N MET A 185 -9.89 -8.49 7.08
CA MET A 185 -9.36 -8.02 5.80
C MET A 185 -10.09 -8.65 4.61
N THR A 186 -10.50 -7.82 3.63
CA THR A 186 -11.21 -8.26 2.41
C THR A 186 -10.43 -9.24 1.55
N LYS A 187 -11.11 -10.24 1.00
CA LYS A 187 -10.53 -11.21 0.05
C LYS A 187 -10.22 -10.63 -1.32
N GLU A 188 -10.81 -9.47 -1.65
CA GLU A 188 -10.59 -8.77 -2.92
C GLU A 188 -9.13 -8.32 -3.11
N ARG A 189 -8.28 -8.33 -2.06
CA ARG A 189 -6.83 -8.13 -2.20
C ARG A 189 -6.17 -9.09 -3.20
N ALA A 190 -6.70 -10.31 -3.38
CA ALA A 190 -6.22 -11.25 -4.40
C ALA A 190 -6.43 -10.72 -5.83
N TYR A 191 -7.51 -9.97 -6.06
CA TYR A 191 -7.78 -9.35 -7.36
C TYR A 191 -6.73 -8.29 -7.67
N PHE A 192 -6.41 -7.43 -6.71
CA PHE A 192 -5.40 -6.38 -6.90
C PHE A 192 -3.99 -6.95 -7.01
N GLU A 193 -3.67 -8.00 -6.25
CA GLU A 193 -2.42 -8.75 -6.41
C GLU A 193 -2.30 -9.31 -7.84
N MET A 194 -3.35 -9.96 -8.35
CA MET A 194 -3.35 -10.50 -9.71
C MET A 194 -3.17 -9.40 -10.77
N LEU A 195 -3.88 -8.28 -10.64
CA LEU A 195 -3.74 -7.15 -11.56
C LEU A 195 -2.30 -6.61 -11.56
N ALA A 196 -1.73 -6.41 -10.38
CA ALA A 196 -0.37 -5.90 -10.24
C ALA A 196 0.67 -6.90 -10.74
N LEU A 197 0.55 -8.20 -10.44
CA LEU A 197 1.42 -9.24 -11.00
C LEU A 197 1.40 -9.26 -12.53
N LYS A 198 0.21 -9.14 -13.13
CA LYS A 198 0.09 -9.08 -14.60
C LYS A 198 0.72 -7.82 -15.18
N GLU A 199 0.45 -6.65 -14.60
CA GLU A 199 0.96 -5.39 -15.14
C GLU A 199 2.47 -5.23 -14.91
N HIS A 200 2.96 -5.51 -13.70
CA HIS A 200 4.39 -5.50 -13.41
C HIS A 200 5.13 -6.59 -14.19
N GLY A 201 4.54 -7.78 -14.36
CA GLY A 201 5.10 -8.85 -15.18
C GLY A 201 5.13 -8.52 -16.68
N ARG A 202 4.14 -7.80 -17.19
CA ARG A 202 4.17 -7.27 -18.57
C ARG A 202 5.34 -6.30 -18.77
N LEU A 203 5.62 -5.46 -17.77
CA LEU A 203 6.68 -4.45 -17.83
C LEU A 203 8.08 -5.01 -17.55
N CYS A 204 8.17 -6.05 -16.71
CA CYS A 204 9.44 -6.64 -16.27
C CYS A 204 9.31 -8.17 -16.09
N PRO A 205 9.13 -8.93 -17.18
CA PRO A 205 8.78 -10.36 -17.13
C PRO A 205 9.85 -11.26 -16.51
N ASN A 206 11.10 -10.81 -16.49
CA ASN A 206 12.21 -11.56 -15.90
C ASN A 206 12.23 -11.48 -14.36
N HIS A 207 11.47 -10.57 -13.76
CA HIS A 207 11.53 -10.27 -12.32
C HIS A 207 10.18 -10.38 -11.61
N VAL A 208 9.16 -10.96 -12.25
CA VAL A 208 7.84 -11.22 -11.66
C VAL A 208 7.40 -12.63 -12.09
N PRO A 209 6.88 -13.48 -11.18
CA PRO A 209 6.37 -14.79 -11.56
C PRO A 209 5.17 -14.68 -12.48
N GLU A 210 5.15 -15.49 -13.54
CA GLU A 210 4.03 -15.57 -14.47
C GLU A 210 2.76 -16.07 -13.77
N VAL A 211 1.63 -15.42 -14.04
CA VAL A 211 0.30 -15.81 -13.53
C VAL A 211 -0.38 -16.72 -14.54
N TYR A 212 -0.70 -17.95 -14.14
CA TYR A 212 -1.36 -18.94 -14.99
C TYR A 212 -2.88 -18.90 -14.89
N HIS A 213 -3.42 -18.64 -13.70
CA HIS A 213 -4.86 -18.67 -13.44
C HIS A 213 -5.23 -17.71 -12.33
N PHE A 214 -6.43 -17.15 -12.43
CA PHE A 214 -7.05 -16.40 -11.35
C PHE A 214 -8.54 -16.70 -11.28
N ASP A 215 -8.99 -17.07 -10.08
CA ASP A 215 -10.39 -17.28 -9.76
C ASP A 215 -10.79 -16.28 -8.68
N ARG A 216 -11.59 -15.28 -9.10
CA ARG A 216 -12.02 -14.18 -8.22
C ARG A 216 -12.98 -14.66 -7.12
N PRO A 217 -14.04 -15.44 -7.40
CA PRO A 217 -14.88 -16.05 -6.36
C PRO A 217 -14.07 -16.81 -5.30
N MET A 218 -13.07 -17.60 -5.73
CA MET A 218 -12.18 -18.35 -4.83
C MET A 218 -11.06 -17.51 -4.19
N SER A 219 -10.86 -16.28 -4.67
CA SER A 219 -9.75 -15.40 -4.31
C SER A 219 -8.40 -16.13 -4.37
N LEU A 220 -8.20 -16.80 -5.51
CA LEU A 220 -7.12 -17.76 -5.73
C LEU A 220 -6.32 -17.37 -6.96
N ILE A 221 -5.00 -17.29 -6.81
CA ILE A 221 -4.03 -17.04 -7.87
C ILE A 221 -3.17 -18.29 -8.03
N ALA A 222 -3.05 -18.80 -9.25
CA ALA A 222 -2.04 -19.79 -9.58
C ALA A 222 -0.94 -19.14 -10.42
N MET A 223 0.31 -19.33 -10.02
CA MET A 223 1.47 -18.66 -10.62
C MET A 223 2.69 -19.58 -10.68
N ARG A 224 3.71 -19.16 -11.42
CA ARG A 224 4.99 -19.86 -11.56
C ARG A 224 5.59 -20.22 -10.19
N TYR A 225 5.91 -21.51 -10.01
CA TYR A 225 6.69 -21.93 -8.85
C TYR A 225 8.16 -21.50 -9.04
N LEU A 226 8.62 -20.63 -8.15
CA LEU A 226 10.03 -20.26 -8.04
C LEU A 226 10.80 -21.38 -7.33
N LYS A 227 11.24 -22.36 -8.13
CA LYS A 227 11.87 -23.59 -7.67
C LYS A 227 13.14 -23.34 -6.84
N PRO A 228 13.54 -24.29 -5.96
CA PRO A 228 14.85 -24.28 -5.33
C PRO A 228 15.96 -24.10 -6.38
N PRO A 229 16.99 -23.29 -6.09
CA PRO A 229 17.35 -22.78 -4.77
C PRO A 229 16.77 -21.39 -4.43
N HIS A 230 15.68 -20.93 -5.05
CA HIS A 230 15.07 -19.65 -4.67
C HIS A 230 14.71 -19.62 -3.18
N ILE A 231 15.14 -18.58 -2.50
CA ILE A 231 14.75 -18.26 -1.12
C ILE A 231 14.30 -16.81 -1.02
N ILE A 232 13.54 -16.48 0.02
CA ILE A 232 13.24 -15.09 0.37
C ILE A 232 14.57 -14.35 0.62
N LEU A 233 14.77 -13.18 -0.01
CA LEU A 233 15.98 -12.36 0.08
C LEU A 233 16.34 -12.02 1.53
N ARG A 234 15.33 -11.72 2.37
CA ARG A 234 15.54 -11.52 3.82
C ARG A 234 16.30 -12.67 4.49
N LYS A 235 15.95 -13.92 4.17
CA LYS A 235 16.65 -15.10 4.71
C LYS A 235 18.09 -15.19 4.21
N GLY A 236 18.32 -14.84 2.95
CA GLY A 236 19.68 -14.72 2.39
C GLY A 236 20.53 -13.65 3.08
N LEU A 237 19.93 -12.48 3.36
CA LEU A 237 20.57 -11.37 4.09
C LEU A 237 20.96 -11.76 5.51
N ILE A 238 20.07 -12.45 6.22
CA ILE A 238 20.36 -13.01 7.56
C ILE A 238 21.48 -14.04 7.46
N ALA A 239 21.45 -14.92 6.46
CA ALA A 239 22.46 -15.96 6.24
C ALA A 239 23.83 -15.43 5.78
N GLY A 240 23.93 -14.15 5.36
CA GLY A 240 25.19 -13.58 4.89
C GLY A 240 25.55 -13.97 3.45
N ILE A 241 24.54 -14.18 2.61
CA ILE A 241 24.70 -14.58 1.20
C ILE A 241 24.74 -13.34 0.32
N GLU A 242 25.79 -13.21 -0.49
CA GLU A 242 25.88 -12.14 -1.48
C GLU A 242 25.12 -12.52 -2.76
N TYR A 243 24.35 -11.56 -3.30
CA TYR A 243 23.58 -11.70 -4.53
C TYR A 243 24.10 -10.71 -5.60
N PRO A 244 25.03 -11.13 -6.48
CA PRO A 244 25.77 -10.20 -7.35
C PRO A 244 24.90 -9.38 -8.30
N LEU A 245 23.73 -9.90 -8.69
CA LEU A 245 22.82 -9.24 -9.63
C LEU A 245 21.68 -8.47 -8.95
N LEU A 246 21.60 -8.47 -7.62
CA LEU A 246 20.47 -7.91 -6.88
C LEU A 246 20.21 -6.44 -7.22
N ALA A 247 21.25 -5.60 -7.16
CA ALA A 247 21.12 -4.17 -7.48
C ALA A 247 20.69 -3.95 -8.94
N GLN A 248 21.23 -4.75 -9.88
CA GLN A 248 20.89 -4.68 -11.29
C GLN A 248 19.44 -5.06 -11.56
N HIS A 249 18.95 -6.15 -10.98
CA HIS A 249 17.59 -6.64 -11.18
C HIS A 249 16.56 -5.74 -10.50
N MET A 250 16.78 -5.36 -9.23
CA MET A 250 15.84 -4.53 -8.49
C MET A 250 15.73 -3.11 -9.06
N SER A 251 16.83 -2.53 -9.53
CA SER A 251 16.78 -1.24 -10.22
C SER A 251 16.05 -1.30 -11.56
N ASP A 252 16.14 -2.41 -12.31
CA ASP A 252 15.36 -2.58 -13.55
C ASP A 252 13.86 -2.75 -13.26
N PHE A 253 13.51 -3.59 -12.28
CA PHE A 253 12.14 -3.76 -11.83
C PHE A 253 11.52 -2.42 -11.41
N MET A 254 12.17 -1.68 -10.49
CA MET A 254 11.64 -0.40 -10.00
C MET A 254 11.60 0.67 -11.09
N ALA A 255 12.63 0.77 -11.94
CA ALA A 255 12.62 1.77 -13.01
C ALA A 255 11.47 1.54 -13.98
N ARG A 256 11.28 0.29 -14.43
CA ARG A 256 10.23 -0.05 -15.41
C ARG A 256 8.84 0.07 -14.84
N THR A 257 8.57 -0.57 -13.70
CA THR A 257 7.22 -0.61 -13.10
C THR A 257 6.74 0.78 -12.71
N LEU A 258 7.61 1.60 -12.13
CA LEU A 258 7.26 2.97 -11.71
C LEU A 258 7.16 3.92 -12.91
N PHE A 259 8.09 3.87 -13.86
CA PHE A 259 8.08 4.78 -15.00
C PHE A 259 6.85 4.57 -15.90
N PHE A 260 6.64 3.34 -16.37
CA PHE A 260 5.61 3.04 -17.36
C PHE A 260 4.19 3.10 -16.82
N THR A 261 4.00 3.15 -15.50
CA THR A 261 2.67 3.33 -14.87
C THR A 261 2.44 4.74 -14.34
N SER A 262 3.33 5.69 -14.67
CA SER A 262 3.24 7.09 -14.24
C SER A 262 2.77 8.01 -15.35
N LEU A 263 2.41 9.25 -15.00
CA LEU A 263 2.10 10.32 -15.97
C LEU A 263 3.29 10.74 -16.85
N LEU A 264 4.50 10.24 -16.59
CA LEU A 264 5.63 10.38 -17.53
C LEU A 264 5.45 9.52 -18.79
N TYR A 265 4.56 8.51 -18.73
CA TYR A 265 4.27 7.61 -19.84
C TYR A 265 2.77 7.56 -20.18
N HIS A 266 1.92 7.44 -19.17
CA HIS A 266 0.46 7.45 -19.34
C HIS A 266 -0.08 8.82 -19.75
N SER A 267 -1.13 8.81 -20.57
CA SER A 267 -2.06 9.93 -20.62
C SER A 267 -2.82 10.07 -19.30
N THR A 268 -3.31 11.26 -18.99
CA THR A 268 -4.14 11.51 -17.80
C THR A 268 -5.46 10.73 -17.83
N LEU A 269 -5.97 10.38 -19.01
CA LEU A 269 -7.16 9.54 -19.15
C LEU A 269 -6.90 8.10 -18.68
N GLU A 270 -5.83 7.48 -19.16
CA GLU A 270 -5.41 6.13 -18.76
C GLU A 270 -5.09 6.09 -17.27
N HIS A 271 -4.32 7.08 -16.80
CA HIS A 271 -3.95 7.20 -15.39
C HIS A 271 -5.18 7.29 -14.49
N ARG A 272 -6.19 8.12 -14.84
CA ARG A 272 -7.42 8.25 -14.05
C ARG A 272 -8.25 6.97 -14.03
N LYS A 273 -8.34 6.25 -15.16
CA LYS A 273 -9.04 4.96 -15.21
C LYS A 273 -8.36 3.94 -14.30
N ALA A 274 -7.04 3.84 -14.38
CA ALA A 274 -6.28 2.91 -13.56
C ALA A 274 -6.32 3.27 -12.06
N VAL A 275 -6.23 4.56 -11.71
CA VAL A 275 -6.46 5.04 -10.34
C VAL A 275 -7.85 4.62 -9.84
N ALA A 276 -8.91 4.80 -10.65
CA ALA A 276 -10.26 4.44 -10.26
C ALA A 276 -10.43 2.94 -9.98
N GLU A 277 -9.76 2.06 -10.75
CA GLU A 277 -9.77 0.62 -10.49
C GLU A 277 -9.08 0.28 -9.17
N PHE A 278 -7.87 0.81 -8.94
CA PHE A 278 -7.07 0.50 -7.75
C PHE A 278 -7.54 1.22 -6.48
N CYS A 279 -8.43 2.23 -6.56
CA CYS A 279 -9.13 2.77 -5.39
C CYS A 279 -9.90 1.69 -4.62
N GLY A 280 -10.26 0.56 -5.26
CA GLY A 280 -10.88 -0.57 -4.58
C GLY A 280 -9.97 -1.28 -3.57
N ASN A 281 -8.64 -1.08 -3.61
CA ASN A 281 -7.70 -1.68 -2.66
C ASN A 281 -7.58 -0.88 -1.34
N VAL A 282 -8.67 -0.23 -0.93
CA VAL A 282 -8.70 0.75 0.17
C VAL A 282 -8.40 0.12 1.53
N GLU A 283 -8.79 -1.12 1.79
CA GLU A 283 -8.55 -1.76 3.09
C GLU A 283 -7.05 -2.01 3.35
N LEU A 284 -6.30 -2.43 2.33
CA LEU A 284 -4.85 -2.62 2.39
C LEU A 284 -4.11 -1.28 2.51
N CYS A 285 -4.63 -0.24 1.83
CA CYS A 285 -4.15 1.14 2.01
C CYS A 285 -4.36 1.60 3.46
N ARG A 286 -5.55 1.43 4.02
CA ARG A 286 -5.88 1.81 5.40
C ARG A 286 -5.06 1.05 6.44
N LEU A 287 -4.79 -0.23 6.21
CA LEU A 287 -3.88 -0.99 7.06
C LEU A 287 -2.50 -0.32 7.09
N THR A 288 -1.96 0.03 5.92
CA THR A 288 -0.67 0.71 5.79
C THR A 288 -0.67 2.09 6.45
N GLU A 289 -1.71 2.90 6.22
CA GLU A 289 -1.94 4.21 6.87
C GLU A 289 -1.85 4.10 8.40
N GLN A 290 -2.45 3.05 8.95
CA GLN A 290 -2.41 2.79 10.37
C GLN A 290 -1.01 2.32 10.81
N VAL A 291 -0.51 1.20 10.28
CA VAL A 291 0.66 0.52 10.87
C VAL A 291 2.00 1.15 10.47
N VAL A 292 2.07 1.92 9.39
CA VAL A 292 3.29 2.62 8.96
C VAL A 292 3.28 4.07 9.42
N PHE A 293 2.15 4.77 9.26
CA PHE A 293 2.12 6.23 9.37
C PHE A 293 1.45 6.74 10.65
N SER A 294 0.83 5.88 11.46
CA SER A 294 0.08 6.31 12.65
C SER A 294 0.55 5.63 13.94
N ASP A 295 0.46 4.31 14.01
CA ASP A 295 0.62 3.55 15.25
C ASP A 295 2.00 3.73 15.90
N PRO A 296 3.15 3.72 15.20
CA PRO A 296 4.46 3.95 15.81
C PRO A 296 4.61 5.29 16.54
N TYR A 297 3.76 6.28 16.23
CA TYR A 297 3.88 7.67 16.70
C TYR A 297 2.85 8.03 17.78
N LYS A 298 2.10 7.04 18.30
CA LYS A 298 1.15 7.17 19.40
C LYS A 298 1.18 5.92 20.27
N VAL A 299 0.49 5.96 21.40
CA VAL A 299 0.20 4.73 22.15
C VAL A 299 -0.81 3.92 21.34
N ALA A 300 -0.45 2.71 20.94
CA ALA A 300 -1.30 1.81 20.17
C ALA A 300 -1.24 0.39 20.74
N GLN A 301 -2.39 -0.29 20.73
CA GLN A 301 -2.55 -1.61 21.35
C GLN A 301 -1.62 -2.67 20.76
N TYR A 302 -1.35 -2.61 19.46
CA TYR A 302 -0.60 -3.63 18.74
C TYR A 302 0.89 -3.33 18.60
N ASN A 303 1.35 -2.16 19.07
CA ASN A 303 2.77 -1.86 19.10
C ASN A 303 3.46 -2.75 20.15
N HIS A 304 4.59 -3.33 19.76
CA HIS A 304 5.50 -3.98 20.67
C HIS A 304 6.94 -3.70 20.23
N TRP A 305 7.89 -4.01 21.10
CA TRP A 305 9.32 -3.79 20.90
C TRP A 305 10.09 -4.69 21.89
N THR A 306 11.41 -4.77 21.73
CA THR A 306 12.29 -5.52 22.66
C THR A 306 12.33 -4.84 24.03
N SER A 307 11.35 -5.15 24.88
CA SER A 307 11.15 -4.59 26.22
C SER A 307 11.93 -5.39 27.28
N PRO A 308 12.46 -4.74 28.34
CA PRO A 308 12.37 -3.31 28.66
C PRO A 308 13.40 -2.44 27.94
N TYR A 309 14.26 -3.03 27.10
CA TYR A 309 15.43 -2.37 26.57
C TYR A 309 15.12 -1.14 25.71
N LEU A 310 14.03 -1.17 24.92
CA LEU A 310 13.63 -0.09 24.01
C LEU A 310 12.45 0.77 24.51
N ASP A 311 12.05 0.66 25.77
CA ASP A 311 10.88 1.40 26.29
C ASP A 311 11.04 2.92 26.12
N HIS A 312 12.20 3.47 26.48
CA HIS A 312 12.52 4.88 26.30
C HIS A 312 12.66 5.27 24.82
N ASP A 313 13.18 4.38 23.97
CA ASP A 313 13.30 4.63 22.53
C ASP A 313 11.90 4.75 21.88
N ALA A 314 10.97 3.88 22.27
CA ALA A 314 9.58 3.93 21.80
C ALA A 314 8.84 5.18 22.34
N GLU A 315 9.07 5.58 23.58
CA GLU A 315 8.54 6.84 24.14
C GLU A 315 9.08 8.06 23.40
N ALA A 316 10.39 8.13 23.17
CA ALA A 316 11.01 9.23 22.45
C ALA A 316 10.46 9.42 21.02
N ILE A 317 10.08 8.35 20.33
CA ILE A 317 9.44 8.44 19.00
C ILE A 317 8.05 9.10 19.10
N ARG A 318 7.27 8.72 20.11
CA ARG A 318 5.92 9.27 20.34
C ARG A 318 5.97 10.70 20.87
N ASP A 319 7.09 11.18 21.39
CA ASP A 319 7.26 12.53 21.91
C ASP A 319 8.05 13.46 20.96
N ASP A 320 8.58 12.95 19.84
CA ASP A 320 9.30 13.76 18.84
C ASP A 320 8.32 14.45 17.87
N ASP A 321 7.99 15.71 18.17
CA ASP A 321 7.09 16.53 17.36
C ASP A 321 7.56 16.74 15.91
N ILE A 322 8.89 16.85 15.70
CA ILE A 322 9.44 17.02 14.36
C ILE A 322 9.26 15.73 13.56
N LEU A 323 9.48 14.57 14.19
CA LEU A 323 9.27 13.27 13.56
C LEU A 323 7.81 13.09 13.14
N LYS A 324 6.85 13.49 13.99
CA LYS A 324 5.40 13.48 13.68
C LYS A 324 5.05 14.37 12.49
N ILE A 325 5.60 15.58 12.43
CA ILE A 325 5.39 16.49 11.29
C ILE A 325 5.95 15.87 10.01
N GLU A 326 7.13 15.27 10.07
CA GLU A 326 7.78 14.72 8.89
C GLU A 326 7.10 13.46 8.36
N VAL A 327 6.60 12.57 9.23
CA VAL A 327 5.80 11.42 8.79
C VAL A 327 4.45 11.85 8.21
N ALA A 328 3.77 12.84 8.81
CA ALA A 328 2.54 13.39 8.27
C ALA A 328 2.75 14.09 6.91
N GLY A 329 3.96 14.61 6.66
CA GLY A 329 4.35 15.21 5.38
C GLY A 329 4.61 14.20 4.25
N LEU A 330 4.63 12.89 4.54
CA LEU A 330 4.75 11.86 3.53
C LEU A 330 3.38 11.60 2.87
N LYS A 331 3.21 12.06 1.62
CA LYS A 331 1.93 12.10 0.90
C LYS A 331 1.44 10.74 0.38
N PHE A 332 1.30 9.75 1.26
CA PHE A 332 0.84 8.39 0.92
C PHE A 332 -0.63 8.37 0.43
N CYS A 333 -1.55 9.02 1.14
CA CYS A 333 -2.99 8.94 0.87
C CYS A 333 -3.47 9.76 -0.34
N GLU A 334 -2.66 10.69 -0.85
CA GLU A 334 -3.13 11.73 -1.79
C GLU A 334 -2.48 11.64 -3.17
N ARG A 335 -1.23 11.16 -3.25
CA ARG A 335 -0.41 11.28 -4.46
C ARG A 335 -0.45 9.99 -5.28
N ALA A 336 -1.37 9.94 -6.25
CA ALA A 336 -1.43 8.89 -7.26
C ALA A 336 -0.33 9.04 -8.33
N GLN A 337 0.91 8.65 -8.02
CA GLN A 337 2.09 8.89 -8.87
C GLN A 337 2.36 7.77 -9.88
N ALA A 338 2.29 6.51 -9.44
CA ALA A 338 2.51 5.31 -10.24
C ALA A 338 1.80 4.12 -9.58
N LEU A 339 1.62 3.00 -10.31
CA LEU A 339 1.17 1.74 -9.72
C LEU A 339 2.32 1.11 -8.93
N ILE A 340 2.35 1.38 -7.63
CA ILE A 340 3.34 0.84 -6.71
C ILE A 340 2.96 -0.58 -6.28
N HIS A 341 3.97 -1.37 -5.92
CA HIS A 341 3.84 -2.69 -5.31
C HIS A 341 3.19 -2.61 -3.91
N GLY A 342 3.51 -1.58 -3.12
CA GLY A 342 2.85 -1.29 -1.84
C GLY A 342 3.43 -2.02 -0.62
N ASP A 343 4.10 -3.17 -0.80
CA ASP A 343 4.94 -3.74 0.28
C ASP A 343 6.26 -4.34 -0.20
N LEU A 344 7.04 -3.57 -0.97
CA LEU A 344 8.30 -3.99 -1.58
C LEU A 344 9.47 -4.07 -0.59
N HIS A 345 9.36 -4.92 0.43
CA HIS A 345 10.44 -5.21 1.37
C HIS A 345 11.25 -6.45 0.97
N THR A 346 12.37 -6.73 1.63
CA THR A 346 13.23 -7.91 1.34
C THR A 346 12.55 -9.26 1.60
N GLY A 347 11.39 -9.27 2.28
CA GLY A 347 10.50 -10.44 2.39
C GLY A 347 9.64 -10.71 1.15
N SER A 348 9.55 -9.75 0.23
CA SER A 348 8.70 -9.79 -0.98
C SER A 348 9.55 -9.97 -2.25
N VAL A 349 10.79 -10.45 -2.06
CA VAL A 349 11.75 -10.70 -3.13
C VAL A 349 12.32 -12.09 -2.91
N MET A 350 12.26 -12.94 -3.93
CA MET A 350 12.91 -14.25 -3.95
C MET A 350 14.16 -14.21 -4.83
N VAL A 351 15.23 -14.88 -4.40
CA VAL A 351 16.55 -14.78 -5.03
C VAL A 351 17.27 -16.11 -5.14
N THR A 352 18.05 -16.23 -6.20
CA THR A 352 19.21 -17.12 -6.34
C THR A 352 20.44 -16.25 -6.64
N ASN A 353 21.60 -16.84 -6.92
CA ASN A 353 22.78 -16.09 -7.34
C ASN A 353 22.56 -15.31 -8.67
N ASP A 354 21.64 -15.77 -9.51
CA ASP A 354 21.43 -15.31 -10.88
C ASP A 354 19.97 -14.89 -11.20
N SER A 355 19.02 -15.08 -10.28
CA SER A 355 17.61 -14.72 -10.45
C SER A 355 17.13 -13.85 -9.29
N THR A 356 16.26 -12.90 -9.59
CA THR A 356 15.57 -12.03 -8.62
C THR A 356 14.13 -11.88 -9.07
N GLN A 357 13.19 -12.20 -8.18
CA GLN A 357 11.76 -12.26 -8.47
C GLN A 357 11.00 -11.50 -7.38
N VAL A 358 10.25 -10.49 -7.76
CA VAL A 358 9.36 -9.74 -6.87
C VAL A 358 8.02 -10.46 -6.82
N ILE A 359 7.51 -10.67 -5.61
CA ILE A 359 6.28 -11.40 -5.33
C ILE A 359 5.40 -10.57 -4.39
N ASP A 360 4.13 -10.95 -4.26
CA ASP A 360 3.21 -10.40 -3.25
C ASP A 360 2.82 -8.91 -3.39
N PRO A 361 2.45 -8.41 -4.59
CA PRO A 361 1.98 -7.04 -4.76
C PRO A 361 0.51 -6.84 -4.32
N GLU A 362 0.06 -7.49 -3.24
CA GLU A 362 -1.34 -7.40 -2.77
C GLU A 362 -1.72 -6.01 -2.22
N PHE A 363 -0.73 -5.22 -1.83
CA PHE A 363 -0.89 -3.82 -1.40
C PHE A 363 -0.84 -2.83 -2.57
N ALA A 364 -0.83 -3.30 -3.81
CA ALA A 364 -0.66 -2.42 -4.96
C ALA A 364 -1.81 -1.42 -5.10
N PHE A 365 -1.46 -0.16 -5.33
CA PHE A 365 -2.38 0.91 -5.67
C PHE A 365 -1.63 2.04 -6.38
N TYR A 366 -2.34 3.07 -6.84
CA TYR A 366 -1.70 4.26 -7.37
C TYR A 366 -1.25 5.18 -6.23
N GLY A 367 0.03 5.10 -5.88
CA GLY A 367 0.64 5.80 -4.76
C GLY A 367 1.97 6.48 -5.12
N PRO A 368 2.69 7.04 -4.14
CA PRO A 368 3.96 7.71 -4.37
C PRO A 368 5.09 6.70 -4.63
N MET A 369 5.85 6.91 -5.71
CA MET A 369 6.95 6.03 -6.15
C MET A 369 8.00 5.78 -5.07
N GLY A 370 8.32 6.81 -4.28
CA GLY A 370 9.27 6.71 -3.18
C GLY A 370 8.88 5.69 -2.11
N PHE A 371 7.62 5.26 -2.05
CA PHE A 371 7.19 4.26 -1.09
C PHE A 371 7.79 2.88 -1.34
N ASP A 372 7.84 2.44 -2.61
CA ASP A 372 8.45 1.16 -2.99
C ASP A 372 9.96 1.21 -2.87
N ILE A 373 10.57 2.26 -3.43
CA ILE A 373 12.03 2.46 -3.39
C ILE A 373 12.48 2.54 -1.92
N GLY A 374 11.77 3.33 -1.11
CA GLY A 374 12.01 3.44 0.32
C GLY A 374 11.81 2.14 1.08
N ALA A 375 10.75 1.36 0.77
CA ALA A 375 10.54 0.06 1.40
C ALA A 375 11.71 -0.89 1.14
N PHE A 376 12.23 -0.95 -0.09
CA PHE A 376 13.35 -1.81 -0.43
C PHE A 376 14.65 -1.33 0.22
N LEU A 377 15.03 -0.07 -0.01
CA LEU A 377 16.25 0.51 0.54
C LEU A 377 16.25 0.51 2.08
N GLY A 378 15.13 0.87 2.71
CA GLY A 378 14.98 0.84 4.16
C GLY A 378 15.16 -0.55 4.75
N ASN A 379 14.70 -1.61 4.07
CA ASN A 379 14.93 -2.99 4.53
C ASN A 379 16.38 -3.45 4.32
N LEU A 380 17.11 -2.95 3.31
CA LEU A 380 18.56 -3.17 3.23
C LEU A 380 19.29 -2.49 4.40
N ILE A 381 18.84 -1.31 4.83
CA ILE A 381 19.41 -0.62 6.00
C ILE A 381 19.10 -1.39 7.30
N LEU A 382 17.88 -1.93 7.47
CA LEU A 382 17.56 -2.82 8.59
C LEU A 382 18.47 -4.06 8.60
N ALA A 383 18.64 -4.69 7.43
CA ALA A 383 19.54 -5.84 7.29
C ALA A 383 20.97 -5.49 7.68
N PHE A 384 21.49 -4.32 7.27
CA PHE A 384 22.81 -3.81 7.69
C PHE A 384 22.92 -3.71 9.21
N PHE A 385 21.97 -3.06 9.89
CA PHE A 385 22.04 -2.88 11.35
C PHE A 385 21.84 -4.17 12.13
N SER A 386 21.20 -5.19 11.55
CA SER A 386 21.07 -6.51 12.19
C SER A 386 22.34 -7.35 12.18
N GLN A 387 23.31 -7.04 11.30
CA GLN A 387 24.46 -7.92 11.04
C GLN A 387 25.33 -8.15 12.28
N ASP A 388 25.52 -7.15 13.12
CA ASP A 388 26.28 -7.27 14.38
C ASP A 388 25.61 -8.30 15.34
N GLY A 389 24.29 -8.47 15.23
CA GLY A 389 23.53 -9.49 15.95
C GLY A 389 23.72 -10.92 15.43
N HIS A 390 24.11 -11.05 14.15
CA HIS A 390 24.35 -12.33 13.47
C HIS A 390 25.83 -12.70 13.35
N ALA A 391 26.71 -11.83 13.86
CA ALA A 391 28.14 -12.07 13.91
C ALA A 391 28.46 -13.22 14.88
N ASN A 392 29.45 -14.03 14.52
CA ASN A 392 29.95 -15.12 15.35
C ASN A 392 31.48 -15.22 15.21
N LYS A 393 32.09 -16.23 15.85
CA LYS A 393 33.55 -16.39 15.86
C LYS A 393 34.17 -16.63 14.47
N ASP A 394 33.39 -17.19 13.54
CA ASP A 394 33.84 -17.55 12.20
C ASP A 394 33.59 -16.44 11.18
N ASN A 395 32.59 -15.58 11.43
CA ASN A 395 32.22 -14.48 10.54
C ASN A 395 31.70 -13.27 11.35
N ASP A 396 32.47 -12.18 11.33
CA ASP A 396 32.15 -10.91 12.00
C ASP A 396 31.12 -10.05 11.25
N ARG A 397 30.71 -10.48 10.05
CA ARG A 397 29.81 -9.79 9.12
C ARG A 397 30.31 -8.43 8.61
N GLU A 398 31.54 -8.02 8.87
CA GLU A 398 32.04 -6.70 8.44
C GLU A 398 32.20 -6.59 6.92
N ALA A 399 32.69 -7.64 6.28
CA ALA A 399 32.72 -7.72 4.81
C ALA A 399 31.30 -7.69 4.22
N TYR A 400 30.36 -8.38 4.86
CA TYR A 400 28.98 -8.46 4.40
C TYR A 400 28.22 -7.14 4.58
N LYS A 401 28.45 -6.42 5.69
CA LYS A 401 27.97 -5.05 5.90
C LYS A 401 28.40 -4.12 4.78
N ARG A 402 29.68 -4.16 4.38
CA ARG A 402 30.18 -3.40 3.22
C ARG A 402 29.48 -3.79 1.91
N TRP A 403 29.21 -5.09 1.71
CA TRP A 403 28.44 -5.54 0.56
C TRP A 403 27.00 -5.00 0.57
N ILE A 404 26.30 -4.97 1.72
CA ILE A 404 24.96 -4.38 1.83
C ILE A 404 24.98 -2.89 1.48
N LEU A 405 25.97 -2.13 1.99
CA LEU A 405 26.13 -0.71 1.65
C LEU A 405 26.36 -0.50 0.15
N LYS A 406 27.17 -1.36 -0.47
CA LYS A 406 27.35 -1.37 -1.94
C LYS A 406 26.04 -1.63 -2.66
N MET A 407 25.23 -2.60 -2.22
CA MET A 407 23.91 -2.86 -2.82
C MET A 407 22.96 -1.67 -2.68
N LEU A 408 22.99 -0.97 -1.55
CA LEU A 408 22.21 0.25 -1.33
C LEU A 408 22.60 1.36 -2.33
N GLU A 409 23.90 1.60 -2.49
CA GLU A 409 24.44 2.59 -3.43
C GLU A 409 24.12 2.25 -4.89
N GLU A 410 24.45 1.03 -5.31
CA GLU A 410 24.27 0.57 -6.68
C GLU A 410 22.79 0.53 -7.07
N THR A 411 21.91 0.08 -6.17
CA THR A 411 20.46 0.04 -6.45
C THR A 411 19.91 1.42 -6.76
N TRP A 412 20.20 2.43 -5.93
CA TRP A 412 19.72 3.79 -6.15
C TRP A 412 20.31 4.41 -7.42
N ASN A 413 21.63 4.31 -7.60
CA ASN A 413 22.31 4.92 -8.74
C ASN A 413 21.89 4.29 -10.08
N LEU A 414 21.75 2.96 -10.13
CA LEU A 414 21.23 2.26 -11.30
C LEU A 414 19.76 2.57 -11.55
N PHE A 415 18.93 2.66 -10.50
CA PHE A 415 17.53 3.06 -10.64
C PHE A 415 17.44 4.47 -11.24
N HIS A 416 18.18 5.43 -10.69
CA HIS A 416 18.22 6.80 -11.18
C HIS A 416 18.62 6.84 -12.67
N GLN A 417 19.69 6.15 -13.03
CA GLN A 417 20.17 6.08 -14.42
C GLN A 417 19.12 5.47 -15.35
N LYS A 418 18.54 4.32 -14.99
CA LYS A 418 17.56 3.61 -15.82
C LYS A 418 16.25 4.38 -15.94
N PHE A 419 15.75 4.98 -14.86
CA PHE A 419 14.54 5.78 -14.87
C PHE A 419 14.67 7.01 -15.77
N VAL A 420 15.80 7.72 -15.68
CA VAL A 420 16.09 8.86 -16.57
C VAL A 420 16.30 8.42 -18.02
N ALA A 421 16.93 7.25 -18.25
CA ALA A 421 17.06 6.69 -19.60
C ALA A 421 15.69 6.40 -20.23
N LEU A 422 14.79 5.74 -19.49
CA LEU A 422 13.41 5.50 -19.93
C LEU A 422 12.68 6.82 -20.22
N TRP A 423 12.89 7.85 -19.39
CA TRP A 423 12.31 9.18 -19.64
C TRP A 423 12.84 9.78 -20.95
N ASN A 424 14.14 9.75 -21.19
CA ASN A 424 14.73 10.27 -22.43
C ASN A 424 14.22 9.52 -23.66
N GLU A 425 14.09 8.19 -23.59
CA GLU A 425 13.57 7.35 -24.67
C GLU A 425 12.10 7.64 -25.00
N ASN A 426 11.33 8.11 -24.02
CA ASN A 426 9.88 8.31 -24.14
C ASN A 426 9.47 9.78 -24.03
N PHE A 427 10.41 10.73 -24.17
CA PHE A 427 10.14 12.16 -23.93
C PHE A 427 9.09 12.72 -24.91
N ASP A 428 9.14 12.29 -26.16
CA ASP A 428 8.17 12.63 -27.22
C ASP A 428 7.01 11.62 -27.29
N GLY A 429 6.84 10.79 -26.24
CA GLY A 429 5.83 9.74 -26.17
C GLY A 429 4.45 10.21 -25.73
N HIS A 430 3.64 9.29 -25.20
CA HIS A 430 2.25 9.53 -24.80
C HIS A 430 2.09 10.22 -23.43
N GLY A 431 3.18 10.42 -22.69
CA GLY A 431 3.15 11.01 -21.35
C GLY A 431 2.82 12.49 -21.36
N GLU A 432 1.89 12.91 -20.50
CA GLU A 432 1.37 14.29 -20.47
C GLU A 432 1.97 15.17 -19.35
N ALA A 433 2.82 14.62 -18.48
CA ALA A 433 3.39 15.37 -17.36
C ALA A 433 4.40 16.45 -17.79
N TYR A 434 5.19 16.17 -18.83
CA TYR A 434 6.27 17.04 -19.32
C TYR A 434 6.23 17.12 -20.85
N LEU A 435 5.22 17.79 -21.39
CA LEU A 435 4.99 17.89 -22.83
C LEU A 435 6.20 18.47 -23.58
N ALA A 436 6.62 17.80 -24.66
CA ALA A 436 7.78 18.15 -25.47
C ALA A 436 7.77 19.62 -25.95
N ASP A 437 6.61 20.13 -26.36
CA ASP A 437 6.46 21.52 -26.82
C ASP A 437 6.73 22.57 -25.73
N ILE A 438 6.51 22.20 -24.45
CA ILE A 438 6.76 23.06 -23.29
C ILE A 438 8.22 22.88 -22.82
N PHE A 439 8.66 21.64 -22.69
CA PHE A 439 10.02 21.28 -22.29
C PHE A 439 10.91 21.08 -23.52
N ASN A 440 10.90 22.07 -24.42
CA ASN A 440 11.44 21.98 -25.78
C ASN A 440 12.96 22.24 -25.91
N LYS A 441 13.68 22.28 -24.79
CA LYS A 441 15.13 22.52 -24.77
C LYS A 441 15.84 21.49 -23.89
N PRO A 442 16.94 20.87 -24.33
CA PRO A 442 17.67 19.88 -23.55
C PRO A 442 18.06 20.35 -22.14
N GLU A 443 18.48 21.62 -21.99
CA GLU A 443 18.84 22.17 -20.67
C GLU A 443 17.64 22.29 -19.71
N LEU A 444 16.44 22.55 -20.24
CA LEU A 444 15.21 22.64 -19.46
C LEU A 444 14.71 21.23 -19.07
N GLN A 445 14.80 20.27 -20.00
CA GLN A 445 14.50 18.86 -19.71
C GLN A 445 15.40 18.31 -18.61
N LEU A 446 16.71 18.57 -18.70
CA LEU A 446 17.68 18.16 -17.69
C LEU A 446 17.39 18.78 -16.31
N LEU A 447 17.02 20.08 -16.27
CA LEU A 447 16.66 20.75 -15.02
C LEU A 447 15.39 20.13 -14.40
N ALA A 448 14.39 19.83 -15.22
CA ALA A 448 13.15 19.18 -14.79
C ALA A 448 13.42 17.78 -14.23
N GLN A 449 14.20 16.96 -14.94
CA GLN A 449 14.60 15.64 -14.49
C GLN A 449 15.40 15.70 -13.19
N LYS A 450 16.38 16.60 -13.08
CA LYS A 450 17.16 16.78 -11.84
C LYS A 450 16.28 17.11 -10.65
N LYS A 451 15.33 18.05 -10.83
CA LYS A 451 14.37 18.39 -9.78
C LYS A 451 13.50 17.19 -9.40
N TYR A 452 12.93 16.51 -10.40
CA TYR A 452 12.07 15.35 -10.18
C TYR A 452 12.79 14.24 -9.40
N MET A 453 14.00 13.90 -9.82
CA MET A 453 14.79 12.84 -9.19
C MET A 453 15.27 13.22 -7.79
N THR A 454 15.53 14.51 -7.53
CA THR A 454 15.84 15.01 -6.18
C THR A 454 14.64 14.85 -5.25
N ASP A 455 13.45 15.28 -5.70
CA ASP A 455 12.22 15.15 -4.91
C ASP A 455 11.89 13.65 -4.66
N LEU A 456 12.05 12.80 -5.68
CA LEU A 456 11.85 11.36 -5.58
C LEU A 456 12.85 10.69 -4.62
N PHE A 457 14.11 11.12 -4.62
CA PHE A 457 15.13 10.65 -3.68
C PHE A 457 14.74 10.95 -2.24
N HIS A 458 14.31 12.20 -1.98
CA HIS A 458 13.88 12.63 -0.66
C HIS A 458 12.64 11.87 -0.20
N ASP A 459 11.65 11.67 -1.07
CA ASP A 459 10.48 10.84 -0.76
C ASP A 459 10.90 9.41 -0.42
N SER A 460 11.82 8.82 -1.18
CA SER A 460 12.34 7.46 -0.97
C SER A 460 13.01 7.29 0.39
N ILE A 461 13.86 8.22 0.78
CA ILE A 461 14.50 8.21 2.11
C ILE A 461 13.44 8.35 3.22
N GLY A 462 12.46 9.25 3.03
CA GLY A 462 11.41 9.48 4.02
C GLY A 462 10.53 8.25 4.27
N PHE A 463 10.04 7.64 3.19
CA PHE A 463 9.25 6.39 3.31
C PHE A 463 10.09 5.22 3.81
N GLY A 464 11.36 5.12 3.40
CA GLY A 464 12.27 4.11 3.93
C GLY A 464 12.49 4.24 5.43
N ALA A 465 12.71 5.46 5.92
CA ALA A 465 12.83 5.74 7.35
C ALA A 465 11.54 5.43 8.14
N ALA A 466 10.36 5.77 7.61
CA ALA A 466 9.09 5.40 8.23
C ALA A 466 8.88 3.88 8.29
N LYS A 467 9.24 3.16 7.21
CA LYS A 467 9.23 1.69 7.18
C LYS A 467 10.25 1.09 8.16
N MET A 468 11.41 1.70 8.38
CA MET A 468 12.36 1.25 9.41
C MET A 468 11.76 1.39 10.81
N ILE A 469 11.23 2.58 11.16
CA ILE A 469 10.62 2.85 12.48
C ILE A 469 9.51 1.85 12.78
N ARG A 470 8.55 1.68 11.85
CA ARG A 470 7.39 0.80 12.08
C ARG A 470 7.75 -0.67 12.24
N ARG A 471 8.93 -1.11 11.77
CA ARG A 471 9.39 -2.49 11.91
C ARG A 471 10.02 -2.78 13.28
N ILE A 472 10.33 -1.75 14.07
CA ILE A 472 11.01 -1.89 15.35
C ILE A 472 10.07 -1.62 16.54
N VAL A 473 9.12 -0.70 16.39
CA VAL A 473 8.18 -0.32 17.47
C VAL A 473 6.70 -0.51 17.09
N GLY A 474 6.43 -1.13 15.94
CA GLY A 474 5.08 -1.38 15.43
C GLY A 474 4.68 -2.83 15.58
N VAL A 475 3.53 -3.20 14.99
CA VAL A 475 2.97 -4.56 15.15
C VAL A 475 3.76 -5.65 14.42
N ALA A 476 4.30 -5.34 13.23
CA ALA A 476 4.87 -6.34 12.33
C ALA A 476 6.39 -6.14 12.19
N HIS A 477 7.15 -6.93 12.93
CA HIS A 477 8.61 -6.89 12.97
C HIS A 477 9.26 -7.54 11.73
N VAL A 478 10.59 -7.57 11.69
CA VAL A 478 11.38 -8.25 10.66
C VAL A 478 12.24 -9.36 11.25
N GLU A 479 12.35 -10.46 10.50
CA GLU A 479 13.16 -11.63 10.89
C GLU A 479 14.64 -11.27 11.14
N ASP A 480 15.15 -10.21 10.50
CA ASP A 480 16.52 -9.72 10.68
C ASP A 480 16.85 -9.47 12.15
N PHE A 481 15.92 -8.89 12.92
CA PHE A 481 16.09 -8.66 14.36
C PHE A 481 15.50 -9.80 15.20
N GLU A 482 14.31 -10.29 14.86
CA GLU A 482 13.62 -11.30 15.67
C GLU A 482 14.39 -12.63 15.76
N SER A 483 15.26 -12.93 14.79
CA SER A 483 16.14 -14.11 14.82
C SER A 483 17.38 -13.94 15.71
N ILE A 484 17.65 -12.73 16.23
CA ILE A 484 18.72 -12.47 17.21
C ILE A 484 18.20 -12.89 18.61
N ALA A 485 18.68 -14.04 19.08
CA ALA A 485 18.19 -14.66 20.31
C ALA A 485 18.40 -13.79 21.58
N ASP A 486 19.57 -13.15 21.71
CA ASP A 486 19.88 -12.29 22.85
C ASP A 486 19.13 -10.96 22.74
N GLY A 487 18.21 -10.72 23.68
CA GLY A 487 17.36 -9.51 23.68
C GLY A 487 18.15 -8.21 23.87
N SER A 488 19.27 -8.22 24.60
CA SER A 488 20.12 -7.03 24.77
C SER A 488 20.88 -6.70 23.50
N GLN A 489 21.43 -7.73 22.82
CA GLN A 489 22.13 -7.56 21.55
C GLN A 489 21.15 -7.12 20.45
N ARG A 490 19.96 -7.72 20.42
CA ARG A 490 18.87 -7.32 19.51
C ARG A 490 18.51 -5.86 19.69
N ALA A 491 18.22 -5.45 20.93
CA ALA A 491 17.86 -4.07 21.24
C ALA A 491 18.96 -3.06 20.90
N LEU A 492 20.24 -3.44 21.03
CA LEU A 492 21.35 -2.59 20.59
C LEU A 492 21.31 -2.34 19.07
N CYS A 493 21.10 -3.39 18.28
CA CYS A 493 20.99 -3.32 16.82
C CYS A 493 19.76 -2.49 16.40
N GLU A 494 18.62 -2.76 17.03
CA GLU A 494 17.35 -2.04 16.82
C GLU A 494 17.46 -0.55 17.16
N ARG A 495 18.11 -0.20 18.28
CA ARG A 495 18.33 1.20 18.67
C ARG A 495 19.14 1.97 17.63
N ARG A 496 20.25 1.39 17.14
CA ARG A 496 21.06 2.00 16.08
C ARG A 496 20.24 2.21 14.80
N ALA A 497 19.43 1.22 14.43
CA ALA A 497 18.52 1.33 13.29
C ALA A 497 17.46 2.43 13.49
N LEU A 498 16.87 2.54 14.68
CA LEU A 498 15.92 3.61 15.03
C LEU A 498 16.56 4.99 14.99
N ASP A 499 17.76 5.16 15.52
CA ASP A 499 18.49 6.43 15.50
C ASP A 499 18.81 6.86 14.07
N CYS A 500 19.21 5.91 13.22
CA CYS A 500 19.39 6.15 11.80
C CYS A 500 18.07 6.58 11.15
N ALA A 501 17.00 5.82 11.35
CA ALA A 501 15.70 6.12 10.76
C ALA A 501 15.16 7.50 11.19
N LYS A 502 15.23 7.85 12.49
CA LYS A 502 14.83 9.17 13.00
C LYS A 502 15.64 10.29 12.34
N LYS A 503 16.95 10.12 12.18
CA LYS A 503 17.82 11.10 11.52
C LYS A 503 17.47 11.24 10.05
N LEU A 504 17.34 10.12 9.33
CA LEU A 504 16.97 10.10 7.92
C LEU A 504 15.62 10.77 7.68
N LEU A 505 14.57 10.43 8.46
CA LEU A 505 13.26 11.03 8.30
C LEU A 505 13.29 12.55 8.47
N LYS A 506 13.97 13.06 9.52
CA LYS A 506 14.05 14.50 9.82
C LYS A 506 14.95 15.27 8.86
N GLU A 507 16.02 14.66 8.38
CA GLU A 507 17.06 15.33 7.61
C GLU A 507 17.05 15.00 6.11
N ARG A 508 16.10 14.18 5.62
CA ARG A 508 16.11 13.65 4.24
C ARG A 508 16.36 14.67 3.13
N ARG A 509 15.86 15.88 3.30
CA ARG A 509 15.97 16.97 2.31
C ARG A 509 17.37 17.59 2.24
N LYS A 510 18.26 17.27 3.18
CA LYS A 510 19.66 17.71 3.16
C LYS A 510 20.55 16.81 2.32
N PHE A 511 20.10 15.59 1.99
CA PHE A 511 20.90 14.66 1.22
C PHE A 511 20.82 14.96 -0.28
N GLU A 512 21.97 15.02 -0.93
CA GLU A 512 22.12 15.21 -2.37
C GLU A 512 22.45 13.89 -3.10
N SER A 513 22.91 12.87 -2.36
CA SER A 513 23.26 11.56 -2.92
C SER A 513 23.09 10.43 -1.90
N ILE A 514 22.98 9.19 -2.41
CA ILE A 514 22.89 7.98 -1.57
C ILE A 514 24.18 7.76 -0.76
N SER A 515 25.33 8.20 -1.25
CA SER A 515 26.60 8.09 -0.52
C SER A 515 26.58 8.90 0.79
N GLN A 516 25.87 10.05 0.83
CA GLN A 516 25.71 10.81 2.08
C GLN A 516 24.78 10.10 3.09
N VAL A 517 23.79 9.34 2.60
CA VAL A 517 22.96 8.46 3.44
C VAL A 517 23.82 7.32 4.01
N ILE A 518 24.69 6.74 3.20
CA ILE A 518 25.65 5.70 3.62
C ILE A 518 26.58 6.22 4.70
N SER A 519 27.13 7.43 4.55
CA SER A 519 27.98 8.03 5.59
C SER A 519 27.26 8.17 6.94
N VAL A 520 25.95 8.49 6.94
CA VAL A 520 25.15 8.52 8.18
C VAL A 520 24.97 7.12 8.78
N ILE A 521 24.77 6.10 7.95
CA ILE A 521 24.66 4.71 8.39
C ILE A 521 25.97 4.27 9.06
N GLU A 522 27.11 4.53 8.42
CA GLU A 522 28.45 4.22 8.95
C GLU A 522 28.76 4.98 10.23
N GLU A 523 28.44 6.28 10.30
CA GLU A 523 28.62 7.11 11.49
C GLU A 523 27.86 6.54 12.70
N ILE A 524 26.61 6.09 12.50
CA ILE A 524 25.78 5.52 13.56
C ILE A 524 26.25 4.11 13.93
N SER A 525 26.66 3.31 12.95
CA SER A 525 27.20 1.97 13.21
C SER A 525 28.47 1.98 14.05
N ALA A 526 29.28 3.04 13.94
CA ALA A 526 30.54 3.19 14.67
C ALA A 526 30.36 3.63 16.14
N ARG A 527 29.17 4.06 16.54
CA ARG A 527 28.81 4.45 17.92
C ARG A 527 28.34 3.24 18.70
#